data_AF-A0A8T7DWC6-F1
#
_entry.id   AF-A0A8T7DWC6-F1
#
_cell.length_a   1.000
_cell.length_b   1.000
_cell.length_c   1.000
_cell.angle_alpha   90.00
_cell.angle_beta   90.00
_cell.angle_gamma   90.00
#
_symmetry.space_group_name_H-M   'P 1'
#
loop_
_entity.id
_entity.type
_entity.pdbx_description
1 polymer ?
#
loop_
_entity_poly.entity_id
_entity_poly.type
_entity_poly.pdbx_seq_one_letter_code
_entity_poly.pdbx_strand_id
1 'polypeptide(L)'
;MHTPDKQQQIIQTHAGLILGVVQCVHNAELRPQLEQALTVSEKNGWDKLVAAIRKILDGSRDESVLNGLDDDDTVIATAILRGLQDPNTLPRPEEKPDAALAAPMLANLINEARHGDHNAVIMLGGMAEQMSMAGGDMAAIGASLKDLIDGERDVDRLCDKVGPQGESLIVQILAELGKLEVH
;
A
#
# COMPACT_ATOMS: atom_id res chain seq x y z
N MET A 1 -1.73 -17.50 17.85
CA MET A 1 -1.37 -17.76 16.43
C MET A 1 -2.07 -16.71 15.60
N HIS A 2 -1.33 -15.69 15.14
CA HIS A 2 -1.86 -14.69 14.22
C HIS A 2 -2.00 -15.33 12.82
N THR A 3 -3.13 -15.12 12.16
CA THR A 3 -3.32 -15.53 10.76
C THR A 3 -2.38 -14.72 9.86
N PRO A 4 -1.85 -15.31 8.77
CA PRO A 4 -0.92 -14.63 7.87
C PRO A 4 -1.46 -13.29 7.33
N ASP A 5 -2.77 -13.19 7.10
CA ASP A 5 -3.45 -11.94 6.72
C ASP A 5 -3.29 -10.82 7.74
N LYS A 6 -3.45 -11.11 9.03
CA LYS A 6 -3.36 -10.09 10.09
C LYS A 6 -1.92 -9.57 10.22
N GLN A 7 -0.93 -10.45 10.09
CA GLN A 7 0.48 -10.03 10.09
C GLN A 7 0.80 -9.12 8.90
N GLN A 8 0.31 -9.45 7.71
CA GLN A 8 0.48 -8.60 6.54
C GLN A 8 -0.22 -7.24 6.70
N GLN A 9 -1.42 -7.19 7.26
CA GLN A 9 -2.11 -5.92 7.54
C GLN A 9 -1.32 -5.03 8.50
N ILE A 10 -0.74 -5.58 9.56
CA ILE A 10 0.11 -4.84 10.50
C ILE A 10 1.34 -4.30 9.77
N ILE A 11 2.04 -5.16 9.01
CA ILE A 11 3.23 -4.77 8.24
C ILE A 11 2.91 -3.66 7.24
N GLN A 12 1.77 -3.74 6.53
CA GLN A 12 1.35 -2.73 5.57
C GLN A 12 0.96 -1.40 6.24
N THR A 13 0.22 -1.48 7.35
CA THR A 13 -0.17 -0.30 8.15
C THR A 13 1.06 0.47 8.65
N HIS A 14 2.12 -0.26 9.00
CA HIS A 14 3.37 0.30 9.52
C HIS A 14 4.52 0.29 8.50
N ALA A 15 4.22 0.13 7.20
CA ALA A 15 5.24 0.02 6.15
C ALA A 15 6.17 1.23 6.11
N GLY A 16 5.60 2.44 6.24
CA GLY A 16 6.37 3.69 6.29
C GLY A 16 7.38 3.74 7.44
N LEU A 17 7.01 3.21 8.62
CA LEU A 17 7.92 3.14 9.77
C LEU A 17 9.03 2.11 9.51
N ILE A 18 8.67 0.91 9.04
CA ILE A 18 9.61 -0.19 8.77
C ILE A 18 10.70 0.27 7.78
N LEU A 19 10.29 0.89 6.68
CA LEU A 19 11.21 1.42 5.67
C LEU A 19 12.05 2.57 6.22
N GLY A 20 11.44 3.51 6.93
CA GLY A 20 12.17 4.65 7.50
C GLY A 20 13.30 4.19 8.44
N VAL A 21 13.06 3.15 9.23
CA VAL A 21 14.09 2.56 10.09
C VAL A 21 15.20 1.91 9.27
N VAL A 22 14.87 1.10 8.26
CA VAL A 22 15.89 0.45 7.41
C VAL A 22 16.70 1.47 6.62
N GLN A 23 16.05 2.46 6.01
CA GLN A 23 16.72 3.55 5.31
C GLN A 23 17.64 4.35 6.22
N CYS A 24 17.24 4.59 7.47
CA CYS A 24 18.07 5.29 8.44
C CYS A 24 19.33 4.51 8.84
N VAL A 25 19.30 3.17 8.81
CA VAL A 25 20.50 2.35 9.03
C VAL A 25 21.50 2.56 7.88
N HIS A 26 21.02 2.68 6.64
CA HIS A 26 21.85 2.94 5.48
C HIS A 26 22.24 4.41 5.31
N ASN A 27 21.44 5.34 5.83
CA ASN A 27 21.62 6.78 5.69
C ASN A 27 21.46 7.50 7.03
N ALA A 28 22.59 7.86 7.64
CA ALA A 28 22.63 8.54 8.94
C ALA A 28 21.99 9.94 8.93
N GLU A 29 21.81 10.56 7.77
CA GLU A 29 21.18 11.88 7.64
C GLU A 29 19.67 11.85 7.97
N LEU A 30 19.03 10.68 7.86
CA LEU A 30 17.61 10.49 8.18
C LEU A 30 17.36 10.27 9.68
N ARG A 31 18.43 10.04 10.47
CA ARG A 31 18.36 9.77 11.91
C ARG A 31 17.62 10.84 12.73
N PRO A 32 17.87 12.16 12.56
CA PRO A 32 17.11 13.18 13.29
C PRO A 32 15.62 13.20 12.93
N GLN A 33 15.25 12.90 11.69
CA GLN A 33 13.85 12.85 11.27
C GLN A 33 13.14 11.62 11.86
N LEU A 34 13.80 10.47 11.82
CA LEU A 34 13.31 9.24 12.44
C LEU A 34 13.17 9.38 13.97
N GLU A 35 14.15 9.98 14.64
CA GLU A 35 14.10 10.23 16.09
C GLU A 35 12.92 11.12 16.51
N GLN A 36 12.56 12.12 15.70
CA GLN A 36 11.35 12.90 15.94
C GLN A 36 10.08 12.04 15.86
N ALA A 37 9.98 11.19 14.84
CA ALA A 37 8.85 10.26 14.69
C ALA A 37 8.80 9.23 15.84
N LEU A 38 9.94 8.70 16.26
CA LEU A 38 10.06 7.79 17.40
C LEU A 38 9.64 8.48 18.70
N THR A 39 10.08 9.71 18.94
CA THR A 39 9.69 10.49 20.13
C THR A 39 8.17 10.71 20.21
N VAL A 40 7.53 10.97 19.07
CA VAL A 40 6.06 11.08 18.99
C VAL A 40 5.42 9.72 19.26
N SER A 41 5.98 8.63 18.73
CA SER A 41 5.47 7.28 18.94
C SER A 41 5.56 6.85 20.41
N GLU A 42 6.65 7.16 21.11
CA GLU A 42 6.78 6.93 22.57
C GLU A 42 5.64 7.60 23.35
N LYS A 43 5.30 8.85 23.00
CA LYS A 43 4.20 9.58 23.65
C LYS A 43 2.82 8.96 23.38
N ASN A 44 2.68 8.21 22.29
CA ASN A 44 1.46 7.48 21.96
C ASN A 44 1.43 6.06 22.55
N GLY A 45 2.36 5.71 23.43
CA GLY A 45 2.40 4.40 24.12
C GLY A 45 3.16 3.32 23.36
N TRP A 46 4.04 3.68 22.42
CA TRP A 46 4.87 2.75 21.65
C TRP A 46 6.30 2.67 22.21
N ASP A 47 6.47 2.90 23.51
CA ASP A 47 7.78 3.01 24.17
C ASP A 47 8.64 1.75 23.99
N LYS A 48 8.02 0.57 24.09
CA LYS A 48 8.73 -0.71 23.93
C LYS A 48 9.24 -0.92 22.52
N LEU A 49 8.39 -0.65 21.51
CA LEU A 49 8.78 -0.75 20.10
C LEU A 49 9.89 0.25 19.78
N VAL A 50 9.77 1.50 20.25
CA VAL A 50 10.79 2.53 20.03
C VAL A 50 12.12 2.13 20.68
N ALA A 51 12.10 1.56 21.88
CA ALA A 51 13.30 1.04 22.52
C ALA A 51 13.95 -0.09 21.70
N ALA A 52 13.16 -1.00 21.12
CA ALA A 52 13.65 -2.03 20.22
C ALA A 52 14.24 -1.45 18.93
N ILE A 53 13.55 -0.49 18.30
CA ILE A 53 14.03 0.21 17.10
C ILE A 53 15.34 0.94 17.38
N ARG A 54 15.47 1.62 18.51
CA ARG A 54 16.74 2.30 18.89
C ARG A 54 17.90 1.31 19.03
N LYS A 55 17.67 0.13 19.64
CA LYS A 55 18.68 -0.94 19.69
C LYS A 55 19.07 -1.42 18.29
N ILE A 56 18.09 -1.56 17.40
CA ILE A 56 18.31 -1.92 15.99
C ILE A 56 19.13 -0.84 15.27
N LEU A 57 18.83 0.44 15.48
CA LEU A 57 19.61 1.56 14.91
C LEU A 57 21.04 1.61 15.47
N ASP A 58 21.24 1.18 16.71
CA ASP A 58 22.56 1.07 17.35
C ASP A 58 23.37 -0.15 16.87
N GLY A 59 22.77 -1.01 16.04
CA GLY A 59 23.42 -2.16 15.42
C GLY A 59 23.06 -3.53 16.04
N SER A 60 22.18 -3.57 17.04
CA SER A 60 21.70 -4.84 17.60
C SER A 60 20.78 -5.56 16.60
N ARG A 61 21.04 -6.84 16.35
CA ARG A 61 20.26 -7.68 15.42
C ARG A 61 19.76 -8.97 16.05
N ASP A 62 20.08 -9.20 17.33
CA ASP A 62 19.69 -10.38 18.08
C ASP A 62 18.20 -10.41 18.38
N GLU A 63 17.63 -11.61 18.52
CA GLU A 63 16.24 -11.83 18.95
C GLU A 63 15.93 -11.19 20.31
N SER A 64 16.97 -10.86 21.09
CA SER A 64 16.85 -10.10 22.33
C SER A 64 16.17 -8.74 22.17
N VAL A 65 16.16 -8.16 20.96
CA VAL A 65 15.42 -6.91 20.67
C VAL A 65 13.91 -7.11 20.64
N LEU A 66 13.43 -8.34 20.45
CA LEU A 66 12.01 -8.69 20.42
C LEU A 66 11.45 -8.98 21.82
N ASN A 67 12.32 -9.11 22.83
CA ASN A 67 11.89 -9.42 24.19
C ASN A 67 11.05 -8.30 24.80
N GLY A 68 9.86 -8.66 25.26
CA GLY A 68 8.93 -7.75 25.93
C GLY A 68 8.03 -6.95 24.98
N LEU A 69 8.18 -7.14 23.67
CA LEU A 69 7.26 -6.61 22.66
C LEU A 69 5.94 -7.38 22.67
N ASP A 70 4.86 -6.67 22.42
CA ASP A 70 3.54 -7.26 22.19
C ASP A 70 3.50 -7.91 20.79
N ASP A 71 2.46 -8.67 20.46
CA ASP A 71 2.38 -9.42 19.19
C ASP A 71 2.54 -8.51 17.95
N ASP A 72 1.84 -7.37 17.92
CA ASP A 72 1.91 -6.40 16.82
C ASP A 72 3.32 -5.80 16.70
N ASP A 73 3.91 -5.37 17.82
CA ASP A 73 5.27 -4.82 17.87
C ASP A 73 6.32 -5.84 17.42
N THR A 74 6.14 -7.11 17.81
CA THR A 74 7.01 -8.21 17.42
C THR A 74 6.98 -8.41 15.91
N VAL A 75 5.81 -8.33 15.27
CA VAL A 75 5.66 -8.41 13.82
C VAL A 75 6.40 -7.26 13.13
N ILE A 76 6.25 -6.03 13.62
CA ILE A 76 6.92 -4.84 13.07
C ILE A 76 8.45 -4.96 13.20
N ALA A 77 8.95 -5.24 14.41
CA ALA A 77 10.38 -5.37 14.67
C ALA A 77 11.02 -6.53 13.87
N THR A 78 10.31 -7.65 13.73
CA THR A 78 10.75 -8.77 12.89
C THR A 78 10.83 -8.37 11.42
N ALA A 79 9.84 -7.63 10.90
CA ALA A 79 9.84 -7.13 9.52
C ALA A 79 11.02 -6.18 9.26
N ILE A 80 11.36 -5.31 10.22
CA ILE A 80 12.54 -4.44 10.15
C ILE A 80 13.83 -5.26 10.06
N LEU A 81 14.02 -6.23 10.96
CA LEU A 81 15.21 -7.10 10.97
C LEU A 81 15.33 -7.87 9.65
N ARG A 82 14.22 -8.39 9.15
CA ARG A 82 14.17 -9.11 7.88
C ARG A 82 14.51 -8.20 6.70
N GLY A 83 13.96 -6.98 6.67
CA GLY A 83 14.25 -5.97 5.66
C GLY A 83 15.69 -5.48 5.64
N LEU A 84 16.36 -5.50 6.81
CA LEU A 84 17.80 -5.22 6.93
C LEU A 84 18.68 -6.36 6.43
N GLN A 85 18.22 -7.61 6.53
CA GLN A 85 18.91 -8.78 5.99
C GLN A 85 18.68 -8.90 4.48
N ASP A 86 17.44 -8.70 4.03
CA ASP A 86 17.03 -8.77 2.64
C ASP A 86 16.13 -7.57 2.27
N PRO A 87 16.65 -6.59 1.52
CA PRO A 87 15.89 -5.42 1.11
C PRO A 87 14.64 -5.73 0.28
N ASN A 88 14.55 -6.89 -0.37
CA ASN A 88 13.36 -7.27 -1.15
C ASN A 88 12.20 -7.75 -0.26
N THR A 89 12.45 -7.98 1.03
CA THR A 89 11.41 -8.34 2.00
C THR A 89 10.76 -7.12 2.66
N LEU A 90 11.26 -5.91 2.35
CA LEU A 90 10.69 -4.67 2.87
C LEU A 90 9.28 -4.46 2.32
N PRO A 91 8.32 -4.06 3.17
CA PRO A 91 7.02 -3.66 2.68
C PRO A 91 7.21 -2.42 1.83
N ARG A 92 6.64 -2.41 0.62
CA ARG A 92 6.64 -1.21 -0.20
C ARG A 92 5.48 -0.33 0.26
N PRO A 93 5.73 0.90 0.72
CA PRO A 93 4.69 1.76 1.31
C PRO A 93 3.71 2.25 0.23
N GLU A 94 4.01 1.93 -1.04
CA GLU A 94 3.24 2.26 -2.22
C GLU A 94 2.74 1.01 -2.98
N GLU A 95 2.85 -0.20 -2.42
CA GLU A 95 2.06 -1.31 -2.95
C GLU A 95 0.62 -1.14 -2.46
N LYS A 96 -0.06 -0.19 -3.13
CA LYS A 96 -1.49 -0.18 -3.34
C LYS A 96 -1.97 -1.60 -3.59
N PRO A 97 -3.19 -1.95 -3.12
CA PRO A 97 -3.73 -3.30 -3.21
C PRO A 97 -3.40 -3.90 -4.57
N ASP A 98 -2.70 -5.04 -4.52
CA ASP A 98 -2.14 -5.78 -5.65
C ASP A 98 -3.01 -5.56 -6.90
N ALA A 99 -2.45 -5.01 -7.97
CA ALA A 99 -3.23 -4.68 -9.18
C ALA A 99 -4.03 -5.90 -9.69
N ALA A 100 -3.50 -7.12 -9.46
CA ALA A 100 -4.14 -8.38 -9.76
C ALA A 100 -5.38 -8.68 -8.87
N LEU A 101 -5.42 -8.18 -7.64
CA LEU A 101 -6.59 -8.28 -6.74
C LEU A 101 -7.56 -7.10 -6.92
N ALA A 102 -7.06 -5.93 -7.32
CA ALA A 102 -7.86 -4.73 -7.52
C ALA A 102 -8.63 -4.74 -8.85
N ALA A 103 -8.05 -5.27 -9.93
CA ALA A 103 -8.67 -5.25 -11.26
C ALA A 103 -10.04 -5.95 -11.33
N PRO A 104 -10.24 -7.17 -10.77
CA PRO A 104 -11.55 -7.83 -10.80
C PRO A 104 -12.62 -7.07 -10.01
N MET A 105 -12.24 -6.52 -8.86
CA MET A 105 -13.15 -5.72 -8.02
C MET A 105 -13.57 -4.42 -8.72
N LEU A 106 -12.60 -3.71 -9.32
CA LEU A 106 -12.86 -2.48 -10.07
C LEU A 106 -13.71 -2.76 -11.32
N ALA A 107 -13.41 -3.82 -12.06
CA ALA A 107 -14.20 -4.23 -13.22
C ALA A 107 -15.65 -4.52 -12.85
N ASN A 108 -15.90 -5.21 -11.73
CA ASN A 108 -17.25 -5.50 -11.28
C ASN A 108 -18.00 -4.21 -10.91
N LEU A 109 -17.37 -3.31 -10.14
CA LEU A 109 -17.97 -2.02 -9.80
C LEU A 109 -18.27 -1.16 -11.04
N ILE A 110 -17.36 -1.12 -12.01
CA ILE A 110 -17.57 -0.38 -13.27
C ILE A 110 -18.75 -0.97 -14.05
N ASN A 111 -18.86 -2.31 -14.10
CA ASN A 111 -19.98 -2.99 -14.75
C ASN A 111 -21.32 -2.71 -14.05
N GLU A 112 -21.36 -2.78 -12.71
CA GLU A 112 -22.55 -2.46 -11.91
C GLU A 112 -22.96 -0.99 -12.07
N ALA A 113 -22.00 -0.07 -12.02
CA ALA A 113 -22.22 1.35 -12.22
C ALA A 113 -22.80 1.64 -13.62
N ARG A 114 -22.29 0.97 -14.65
CA ARG A 114 -22.82 1.05 -16.02
C ARG A 114 -24.26 0.55 -16.13
N HIS A 115 -24.64 -0.46 -15.35
CA HIS A 115 -26.01 -0.97 -15.28
C HIS A 115 -26.94 -0.12 -14.40
N GLY A 116 -26.44 0.98 -13.82
CA GLY A 116 -27.22 1.93 -13.05
C GLY A 116 -27.22 1.69 -11.54
N ASP A 117 -26.33 0.84 -11.02
CA ASP A 117 -26.17 0.66 -9.58
C ASP A 117 -25.62 1.94 -8.94
N HIS A 118 -26.45 2.62 -8.15
CA HIS A 118 -26.10 3.87 -7.49
C HIS A 118 -24.99 3.69 -6.44
N ASN A 119 -24.91 2.55 -5.77
CA ASN A 119 -23.86 2.31 -4.77
C ASN A 119 -22.51 2.17 -5.46
N ALA A 120 -22.46 1.46 -6.59
CA ALA A 120 -21.25 1.32 -7.39
C ALA A 120 -20.76 2.68 -7.92
N VAL A 121 -21.67 3.53 -8.41
CA VAL A 121 -21.33 4.90 -8.84
C VAL A 121 -20.76 5.74 -7.70
N ILE A 122 -21.35 5.68 -6.51
CA ILE A 122 -20.87 6.42 -5.33
C ILE A 122 -19.48 5.92 -4.90
N MET A 123 -19.28 4.59 -4.86
CA MET A 123 -17.99 3.99 -4.49
C MET A 123 -16.90 4.37 -5.49
N LEU A 124 -17.18 4.29 -6.80
CA LEU A 124 -16.24 4.70 -7.84
C LEU A 124 -15.94 6.20 -7.79
N GLY A 125 -16.94 7.05 -7.51
CA GLY A 125 -16.75 8.49 -7.32
C GLY A 125 -15.81 8.80 -6.16
N GLY A 126 -16.04 8.20 -4.99
CA GLY A 126 -15.16 8.37 -3.83
C GLY A 126 -13.74 7.87 -4.08
N MET A 127 -13.60 6.73 -4.77
CA MET A 127 -12.29 6.21 -5.19
C MET A 127 -11.59 7.17 -6.17
N ALA A 128 -12.29 7.68 -7.18
CA ALA A 128 -11.75 8.63 -8.15
C ALA A 128 -11.25 9.91 -7.47
N GLU A 129 -11.99 10.43 -6.49
CA GLU A 129 -11.58 11.59 -5.70
C GLU A 129 -10.30 11.31 -4.90
N GLN A 130 -10.22 10.18 -4.19
CA GLN A 130 -9.01 9.79 -3.45
C GLN A 130 -7.81 9.57 -4.39
N MET A 131 -8.03 8.96 -5.55
CA MET A 131 -7.01 8.73 -6.57
C MET A 131 -6.50 10.04 -7.20
N SER A 132 -7.40 11.01 -7.41
CA SER A 132 -7.05 12.36 -7.85
C SER A 132 -6.16 13.08 -6.83
N MET A 133 -6.47 12.96 -5.53
CA MET A 133 -5.66 13.53 -4.45
C MET A 133 -4.27 12.88 -4.33
N ALA A 134 -4.14 11.61 -4.69
CA ALA A 134 -2.86 10.88 -4.65
C ALA A 134 -1.87 11.32 -5.74
N GLY A 135 -2.35 11.91 -6.84
CA GLY A 135 -1.52 12.39 -7.95
C GLY A 135 -0.86 11.27 -8.78
N GLY A 136 -0.12 11.66 -9.81
CA GLY A 136 0.59 10.73 -10.71
C GLY A 136 -0.35 9.78 -11.46
N ASP A 137 0.04 8.50 -11.55
CA ASP A 137 -0.70 7.47 -12.30
C ASP A 137 -2.12 7.24 -11.75
N MET A 138 -2.33 7.43 -10.45
CA MET A 138 -3.65 7.25 -9.85
C MET A 138 -4.63 8.34 -10.25
N ALA A 139 -4.18 9.59 -10.33
CA ALA A 139 -5.03 10.67 -10.80
C ALA A 139 -5.44 10.44 -12.26
N ALA A 140 -4.55 9.88 -13.07
CA ALA A 140 -4.84 9.50 -14.44
C ALA A 140 -5.86 8.35 -14.52
N ILE A 141 -5.70 7.29 -13.72
CA ILE A 141 -6.69 6.20 -13.62
C ILE A 141 -8.06 6.72 -13.17
N GLY A 142 -8.09 7.58 -12.15
CA GLY A 142 -9.33 8.18 -11.64
C GLY A 142 -10.08 8.98 -12.70
N ALA A 143 -9.35 9.64 -13.61
CA ALA A 143 -9.94 10.34 -14.75
C ALA A 143 -10.56 9.37 -15.77
N SER A 144 -9.87 8.25 -16.05
CA SER A 144 -10.33 7.22 -16.99
C SER A 144 -11.52 6.39 -16.47
N LEU A 145 -11.81 6.40 -15.16
CA LEU A 145 -12.95 5.67 -14.57
C LEU A 145 -14.29 6.10 -15.17
N LYS A 146 -14.47 7.39 -15.46
CA LYS A 146 -15.70 7.88 -16.08
C LYS A 146 -15.89 7.31 -17.48
N ASP A 147 -14.84 7.36 -18.30
CA ASP A 147 -14.87 6.83 -19.67
C ASP A 147 -15.14 5.31 -19.65
N LEU A 148 -14.56 4.59 -18.69
CA LEU A 148 -14.81 3.15 -18.50
C LEU A 148 -16.28 2.83 -18.16
N ILE A 149 -16.93 3.65 -17.31
CA ILE A 149 -18.36 3.52 -16.98
C ILE A 149 -19.22 3.87 -18.21
N ASP A 150 -18.85 4.92 -18.95
CA ASP A 150 -19.53 5.34 -20.18
C ASP A 150 -19.37 4.33 -21.33
N GLY A 151 -18.45 3.37 -21.20
CA GLY A 151 -18.30 2.23 -22.11
C GLY A 151 -17.06 2.30 -23.01
N GLU A 152 -16.13 3.20 -22.76
CA GLU A 152 -14.84 3.26 -23.44
C GLU A 152 -14.02 2.01 -23.13
N ARG A 153 -13.40 1.43 -24.16
CA ARG A 153 -12.58 0.20 -24.08
C ARG A 153 -11.27 0.31 -24.83
N ASP A 154 -11.01 1.45 -25.46
CA ASP A 154 -9.78 1.70 -26.20
C ASP A 154 -8.63 1.97 -25.22
N VAL A 155 -7.65 1.06 -25.19
CA VAL A 155 -6.50 1.13 -24.27
C VAL A 155 -5.69 2.39 -24.51
N ASP A 156 -5.40 2.73 -25.77
CA ASP A 156 -4.61 3.92 -26.12
C ASP A 156 -5.30 5.20 -25.61
N ARG A 157 -6.62 5.31 -25.76
CA ARG A 157 -7.38 6.48 -25.24
C ARG A 157 -7.43 6.52 -23.72
N LEU A 158 -7.55 5.36 -23.07
CA LEU A 158 -7.63 5.27 -21.61
C LEU A 158 -6.26 5.46 -20.93
N CYS A 159 -5.16 5.17 -21.64
CA CYS A 159 -3.79 5.21 -21.15
C CYS A 159 -2.98 6.45 -21.62
N ASP A 160 -3.54 7.34 -22.45
CA ASP A 160 -2.88 8.54 -23.02
C ASP A 160 -2.08 9.37 -22.00
N LYS A 161 -2.55 9.43 -20.74
CA LYS A 161 -1.93 10.22 -19.65
C LYS A 161 -1.53 9.38 -18.44
N VAL A 162 -1.49 8.06 -18.61
CA VAL A 162 -1.24 7.11 -17.52
C VAL A 162 0.19 6.58 -17.67
N GLY A 163 0.96 6.57 -16.59
CA GLY A 163 2.27 5.93 -16.59
C GLY A 163 2.18 4.40 -16.66
N PRO A 164 3.33 3.73 -16.79
CA PRO A 164 3.39 2.30 -17.08
C PRO A 164 2.75 1.42 -15.99
N GLN A 165 2.70 1.88 -14.74
CA GLN A 165 2.04 1.14 -13.66
C GLN A 165 0.51 1.22 -13.77
N GLY A 166 -0.03 2.38 -14.14
CA GLY A 166 -1.48 2.52 -14.31
C GLY A 166 -1.99 1.90 -15.61
N GLU A 167 -1.17 1.88 -16.67
CA GLU A 167 -1.50 1.18 -17.92
C GLU A 167 -1.72 -0.32 -17.66
N SER A 168 -0.81 -0.96 -16.93
CA SER A 168 -0.95 -2.37 -16.55
C SER A 168 -2.26 -2.66 -15.80
N LEU A 169 -2.69 -1.75 -14.92
CA LEU A 169 -3.95 -1.88 -14.20
C LEU A 169 -5.16 -1.72 -15.13
N ILE A 170 -5.16 -0.73 -16.03
CA ILE A 170 -6.24 -0.50 -16.99
C ILE A 170 -6.41 -1.70 -17.92
N VAL A 171 -5.31 -2.25 -18.44
CA VAL A 171 -5.33 -3.45 -19.29
C VAL A 171 -5.94 -4.64 -18.55
N GLN A 172 -5.60 -4.82 -17.27
CA GLN A 172 -6.19 -5.89 -16.45
C GLN A 172 -7.69 -5.66 -16.19
N ILE A 173 -8.10 -4.42 -15.90
CA ILE A 173 -9.53 -4.08 -15.71
C ILE A 173 -10.32 -4.36 -16.99
N LEU A 174 -9.80 -3.97 -18.16
CA LEU A 174 -10.46 -4.24 -19.45
C LEU A 174 -10.55 -5.74 -19.74
N ALA A 175 -9.53 -6.52 -19.40
CA ALA A 175 -9.57 -7.97 -19.52
C ALA A 175 -10.64 -8.61 -18.62
N GLU A 176 -10.81 -8.12 -17.39
CA GLU A 176 -11.88 -8.58 -16.49
C GLU A 176 -13.27 -8.13 -16.95
N LEU A 177 -13.42 -6.87 -17.40
CA LEU A 177 -14.67 -6.37 -17.99
C LEU A 177 -15.11 -7.22 -19.19
N GLY A 178 -14.16 -7.57 -20.08
CA GLY A 178 -14.43 -8.45 -21.21
C GLY A 178 -14.94 -9.84 -20.81
N LYS A 179 -14.59 -10.35 -19.62
CA LYS A 179 -15.17 -11.61 -19.10
C LYS A 179 -16.59 -11.43 -18.60
N LEU A 180 -16.87 -10.30 -17.95
CA LEU A 180 -18.19 -9.96 -17.40
C LEU A 180 -19.21 -9.64 -18.50
N GLU A 181 -18.78 -9.07 -19.62
CA GLU A 181 -19.64 -8.71 -20.75
C GLU A 181 -19.99 -9.92 -21.66
N VAL A 182 -19.30 -11.06 -21.49
CA VAL A 182 -19.51 -12.28 -22.29
C VAL A 182 -20.51 -13.26 -21.62
N HIS A 183 -20.97 -12.96 -20.39
CA HIS A 183 -22.04 -13.69 -19.68
C HIS A 183 -23.35 -12.90 -19.66
#